data_AF-A0A2W1AH29-F1
#
_entry.id   AF-A0A2W1AH29-F1
#
_cell.length_a   1.000
_cell.length_b   1.000
_cell.length_c   1.000
_cell.angle_alpha   90.00
_cell.angle_beta   90.00
_cell.angle_gamma   90.00
#
_symmetry.space_group_name_H-M   'P 1'
#
loop_
_entity.id
_entity.type
_entity.pdbx_description
1 polymer ?
#
loop_
_entity_poly.entity_id
_entity_poly.type
_entity_poly.pdbx_seq_one_letter_code
_entity_poly.pdbx_strand_id
1 'polypeptide(L)' 'MSTPSLSTADRASLSARAVAAIDAAGDDLRAVNRAIHACPELNFEEHQAHDVLSAAAARAGLTVERGAYGLPTAFRAAA' A
#
# COMPACT_ATOMS: atom_id res chain seq x y z
N MET A 1 -5.05 17.67 23.82
CA MET A 1 -3.74 17.62 23.14
C MET A 1 -3.80 18.57 21.96
N SER A 2 -2.94 19.58 21.90
CA SER A 2 -2.87 20.52 20.77
C SER A 2 -2.29 19.83 19.55
N THR A 3 -3.02 19.78 18.45
CA THR A 3 -2.47 19.37 17.16
C THR A 3 -1.51 20.45 16.65
N PRO A 4 -0.28 20.11 16.26
CA PRO A 4 0.62 21.09 15.65
C PRO A 4 0.04 21.52 14.29
N SER A 5 -0.01 22.83 14.02
CA SER A 5 -0.32 23.35 12.69
C SER A 5 0.95 23.34 11.82
N LEU A 6 0.88 22.72 10.65
CA LEU A 6 1.97 22.70 9.68
C LEU A 6 2.00 23.99 8.87
N SER A 7 3.18 24.54 8.63
CA SER A 7 3.32 25.67 7.70
C SER A 7 3.14 25.24 6.24
N THR A 8 2.90 26.20 5.33
CA THR A 8 2.86 25.92 3.89
C THR A 8 4.17 25.31 3.38
N ALA A 9 5.31 25.76 3.91
CA ALA A 9 6.62 25.22 3.56
C ALA A 9 6.78 23.76 4.02
N ASP A 10 6.34 23.43 5.23
CA ASP A 10 6.38 22.06 5.76
C ASP A 10 5.51 21.13 4.91
N ARG A 11 4.31 21.59 4.53
CA ARG A 11 3.40 20.83 3.66
C ARG A 11 4.03 20.57 2.29
N ALA A 12 4.66 21.59 1.69
CA ALA A 12 5.31 21.44 0.39
C ALA A 12 6.47 20.43 0.46
N SER A 13 7.30 20.50 1.51
CA SER A 13 8.40 19.57 1.75
C SER A 13 7.91 18.13 1.95
N LEU A 14 6.87 17.93 2.78
CA LEU A 14 6.25 16.62 2.99
C LEU A 14 5.67 16.05 1.69
N SER A 15 4.99 16.89 0.90
CA SER A 15 4.45 16.47 -0.39
C SER A 15 5.54 16.08 -1.38
N ALA A 16 6.64 16.83 -1.45
CA ALA A 16 7.77 16.50 -2.32
C ALA A 16 8.41 15.16 -1.93
N ARG A 17 8.55 14.90 -0.63
CA ARG A 17 9.05 13.60 -0.13
C ARG A 17 8.10 12.44 -0.48
N ALA A 18 6.80 12.65 -0.37
CA ALA A 18 5.81 11.63 -0.73
C ALA A 18 5.86 11.31 -2.23
N VAL A 19 5.92 12.34 -3.09
CA VAL A 19 6.05 12.17 -4.54
C VAL A 19 7.32 11.40 -4.89
N ALA A 20 8.47 11.79 -4.34
CA ALA A 20 9.73 11.09 -4.60
C ALA A 20 9.68 9.61 -4.18
N ALA A 21 9.02 9.29 -3.06
CA ALA A 21 8.84 7.90 -2.63
C ALA A 21 7.92 7.11 -3.57
N ILE A 22 6.85 7.71 -4.07
CA ILE A 22 5.95 7.10 -5.06
C ILE A 22 6.68 6.86 -6.38
N ASP A 23 7.45 7.84 -6.85
CA ASP A 23 8.21 7.73 -8.09
C ASP A 23 9.25 6.60 -8.01
N ALA A 24 9.96 6.51 -6.89
CA ALA A 24 10.91 5.43 -6.64
C ALA A 24 10.26 4.04 -6.61
N ALA A 25 9.00 3.93 -6.15
CA ALA A 25 8.23 2.69 -6.13
C ALA A 25 7.45 2.42 -7.44
N GLY A 26 7.56 3.30 -8.44
CA GLY A 26 6.64 3.35 -9.58
C GLY A 26 6.58 2.07 -10.41
N ASP A 27 7.71 1.39 -10.64
CA ASP A 27 7.72 0.15 -11.41
C ASP A 27 7.04 -1.01 -10.67
N ASP A 28 7.27 -1.12 -9.37
CA ASP A 28 6.62 -2.11 -8.51
C ASP A 28 5.11 -1.88 -8.42
N LEU A 29 4.69 -0.62 -8.25
CA LEU A 29 3.27 -0.25 -8.23
C LEU A 29 2.57 -0.59 -9.55
N ARG A 30 3.23 -0.32 -10.69
CA ARG A 30 2.72 -0.70 -12.01
C ARG A 30 2.66 -2.22 -12.20
N ALA A 31 3.65 -2.95 -11.70
CA ALA A 31 3.67 -4.42 -11.76
C ALA A 31 2.52 -5.02 -10.94
N VAL A 32 2.30 -4.53 -9.72
CA VAL A 32 1.15 -4.90 -8.86
C VAL A 32 -0.17 -4.63 -9.57
N ASN A 33 -0.35 -3.43 -10.13
CA ASN A 33 -1.57 -3.06 -10.84
C ASN A 33 -1.86 -4.02 -12.01
N ARG A 34 -0.86 -4.28 -12.85
CA ARG A 34 -1.03 -5.23 -13.97
C ARG A 34 -1.34 -6.65 -13.51
N ALA A 35 -0.70 -7.13 -12.43
CA ALA A 35 -0.92 -8.47 -11.92
C ALA A 35 -2.36 -8.68 -11.42
N ILE A 36 -2.93 -7.69 -10.72
CA ILE A 36 -4.32 -7.73 -10.25
C ILE A 36 -5.29 -7.65 -11.45
N HIS A 37 -5.06 -6.73 -12.40
CA HIS A 37 -5.93 -6.60 -13.57
C HIS A 37 -5.88 -7.81 -14.53
N ALA A 38 -4.76 -8.53 -14.60
CA ALA A 38 -4.61 -9.70 -15.45
C ALA A 38 -5.43 -10.91 -14.98
N CYS A 39 -5.77 -10.97 -13.69
CA CYS A 39 -6.56 -12.04 -13.10
C CYS A 39 -7.64 -11.44 -12.18
N PRO A 40 -8.75 -10.93 -12.75
CA PRO A 40 -9.85 -10.44 -11.94
C PRO A 40 -10.50 -11.61 -11.17
N GLU A 41 -10.65 -11.42 -9.86
CA GLU A 41 -11.27 -12.38 -8.95
C GLU A 41 -12.66 -11.90 -8.49
N LEU A 42 -13.46 -12.80 -7.92
CA LEU A 42 -14.76 -12.48 -7.35
C LEU A 42 -14.61 -11.83 -5.98
N ASN A 43 -15.61 -11.03 -5.60
CA ASN A 43 -15.67 -10.40 -4.28
C ASN A 43 -15.58 -11.46 -3.16
N PHE A 44 -14.67 -11.25 -2.20
CA PHE A 44 -14.30 -12.15 -1.10
C PHE A 44 -13.51 -13.41 -1.49
N GLU A 45 -13.18 -13.58 -2.77
CA GLU A 45 -12.36 -14.70 -3.27
C GLU A 45 -11.07 -14.19 -3.92
N GLU A 46 -10.62 -12.98 -3.58
CA GLU A 46 -9.45 -12.34 -4.17
C GLU A 46 -8.12 -12.84 -3.55
N HIS A 47 -7.87 -14.14 -3.63
CA HIS A 47 -6.68 -14.78 -3.06
C HIS A 47 -5.40 -14.31 -3.75
N GLN A 48 -5.41 -14.20 -5.08
CA GLN A 48 -4.26 -13.71 -5.84
C GLN A 48 -4.01 -12.22 -5.58
N ALA A 49 -5.04 -11.38 -5.60
CA ALA A 49 -4.89 -9.96 -5.31
C ALA A 49 -4.38 -9.73 -3.87
N HIS A 50 -4.93 -10.48 -2.90
CA HIS A 50 -4.43 -10.51 -1.52
C HIS A 50 -2.94 -10.83 -1.48
N ASP A 51 -2.49 -11.90 -2.13
CA ASP A 51 -1.09 -12.33 -2.09
C ASP A 51 -0.15 -11.31 -2.74
N VAL A 52 -0.55 -10.75 -3.89
CA VAL A 52 0.21 -9.71 -4.60
C VAL A 52 0.39 -8.47 -3.73
N LEU A 53 -0.70 -7.95 -3.15
CA LEU A 53 -0.68 -6.72 -2.37
C LEU A 53 0.08 -6.89 -1.05
N SER A 54 -0.20 -7.94 -0.31
CA SER A 54 0.45 -8.21 0.98
C SER A 54 1.94 -8.52 0.81
N ALA A 55 2.35 -9.18 -0.27
CA ALA A 55 3.77 -9.35 -0.58
C ALA A 55 4.45 -8.03 -0.98
N ALA A 56 3.78 -7.18 -1.77
CA ALA A 56 4.31 -5.86 -2.13
C ALA A 56 4.49 -4.96 -0.91
N ALA A 57 3.52 -4.94 0.01
CA ALA A 57 3.61 -4.21 1.27
C ALA A 57 4.79 -4.68 2.13
N ALA A 58 4.99 -5.99 2.24
CA ALA A 58 6.13 -6.55 2.98
C ALA A 58 7.48 -6.17 2.34
N ARG A 59 7.58 -6.21 1.00
CA ARG A 59 8.80 -5.77 0.29
C ARG A 59 9.08 -4.28 0.46
N ALA A 60 8.05 -3.46 0.62
CA ALA A 60 8.16 -2.05 0.94
C ALA A 60 8.58 -1.78 2.40
N GLY A 61 8.83 -2.83 3.20
CA GLY A 61 9.29 -2.72 4.59
C GLY A 61 8.17 -2.59 5.62
N LEU A 62 6.90 -2.77 5.22
CA LEU A 62 5.77 -2.72 6.15
C LEU A 62 5.62 -4.07 6.88
N THR A 63 5.18 -3.99 8.14
CA THR A 63 4.75 -5.18 8.88
C THR A 63 3.36 -5.58 8.41
N VAL A 64 3.23 -6.81 7.88
CA VAL A 64 2.00 -7.29 7.27
C VAL A 64 1.38 -8.43 8.07
N GLU A 65 0.11 -8.28 8.39
CA GLU A 65 -0.78 -9.30 8.94
C GLU A 65 -1.74 -9.76 7.83
N ARG A 66 -1.64 -11.03 7.42
CA ARG A 66 -2.51 -11.66 6.41
C ARG A 66 -3.69 -12.35 7.11
N GLY A 67 -4.84 -12.43 6.45
CA GLY A 67 -6.07 -12.97 7.06
C GLY A 67 -6.66 -12.05 8.14
N ALA A 68 -6.44 -10.74 8.00
CA ALA A 68 -6.79 -9.75 9.02
C ALA A 68 -8.30 -9.67 9.22
N TYR A 69 -8.72 -9.33 10.45
CA TYR A 69 -10.13 -9.08 10.79
C TYR A 69 -11.09 -10.24 10.47
N GLY A 70 -10.59 -11.48 10.46
CA GLY A 70 -11.40 -12.69 10.22
C GLY A 70 -11.72 -12.97 8.75
N LEU A 71 -11.08 -12.27 7.81
CA LEU A 71 -11.25 -12.48 6.37
C LEU A 71 -9.93 -12.99 5.76
N PRO A 72 -9.90 -14.21 5.17
CA PRO A 72 -8.69 -14.78 4.56
C PRO A 72 -8.07 -13.90 3.48
N THR A 73 -8.89 -13.13 2.77
CA THR A 73 -8.48 -12.23 1.68
C THR A 73 -8.18 -10.80 2.14
N ALA A 74 -8.32 -10.50 3.44
CA ALA A 74 -7.94 -9.21 4.00
C ALA A 74 -6.51 -9.23 4.55
N PHE A 75 -5.83 -8.09 4.46
CA PHE A 75 -4.54 -7.88 5.12
C PHE A 75 -4.46 -6.49 5.76
N ARG A 76 -3.63 -6.37 6.80
CA ARG A 76 -3.29 -5.11 7.45
C ARG A 76 -1.79 -4.87 7.29
N ALA A 77 -1.42 -3.64 6.93
CA ALA A 77 -0.03 -3.22 6.85
C ALA A 77 0.22 -2.00 7.76
N ALA A 78 1.36 -1.99 8.46
CA ALA A 78 1.76 -0.89 9.34
C ALA A 78 3.26 -0.59 9.19
N ALA A 79 3.61 0.69 9.34
CA ALA A 79 4.99 1.19 9.36
C ALA A 79 5.54 1.27 10.79
#